data_AF-A0A7S4JTC1-F1
#
_entry.id   AF-A0A7S4JTC1-F1
#
_cell.length_a   1.000
_cell.length_b   1.000
_cell.length_c   1.000
_cell.angle_alpha   90.00
_cell.angle_beta   90.00
_cell.angle_gamma   90.00
#
_symmetry.space_group_name_H-M   'P 1'
#
loop_
_entity.id
_entity.type
_entity.pdbx_description
1 polymer ?
#
loop_
_entity_poly.entity_id
_entity_poly.type
_entity_poly.pdbx_seq_one_letter_code
_entity_poly.pdbx_strand_id
1 'polypeptide(L)'
;MMKWHCSAVLSFFCSVISFKAATIDAVPPLPSNGHFARLAEVDMKVWGEPREEEVIADLSSNWKEPLSTSRGLQLLCALGSGRSTYVSSFEGEDSVMSGTDPSTPYATIQYAVDNHEPCETIHVMSGIHHNEMFGSGKNHYKAVVNLSGVSDGLTIKAYSGNESRPKLKFDGPGGFICNAAKACSNINISGLEIEGPSTEITYAEAMANRNAGLVHPEALVRYMGWGVAIWKGHHITLSDMVVHHCPGSGMKVHNGDYISVTDSIVCNNTWWSPRAPSAIVFSESLAVDAEAGKIKMTISRNEVFGNVNRIPYYNPAHGWNHSTIGGGRDCSAVAACNPDAPEFGNTLVDCPWQCRYAKFTQNYIIDGVGVYVTWNKETYSHGWMLLEENTCYGNGITGMNVHRTDRVIVRRNIIHSNGVVPVLGIPEPVVEDWHESASGMSRQKISGLVLNHAESVRLWENKVAARYDTDFAFRLVFDAAVPVGGANKACRGLVDEALAVNIVKVATDVSVCGLQEEEYPSPSLADAPVCRGGSTLRASDSPLKRGEAICDGEYRFGITSGGELTLFRGDKELWGARTKRGNIFAKGDRLRMNKRGIFFFERQQNQTGGRRKVLWSIKRCGAKRVKMIRLYGDEW
;
A
#
# COMPACT_ATOMS: atom_id res chain seq x y z
N MET A 1 -1.50 39.64 -43.11
CA MET A 1 -0.88 40.96 -43.28
C MET A 1 0.45 40.94 -42.52
N MET A 2 1.56 41.34 -43.18
CA MET A 2 2.94 41.62 -42.69
C MET A 2 3.57 40.60 -41.71
N LYS A 3 4.59 39.77 -42.00
CA LYS A 3 5.59 39.62 -43.07
C LYS A 3 6.87 40.53 -42.97
N TRP A 4 8.00 39.86 -42.60
CA TRP A 4 9.46 40.06 -42.91
C TRP A 4 10.32 41.10 -42.15
N HIS A 5 11.68 41.05 -42.08
CA HIS A 5 12.84 40.43 -42.80
C HIS A 5 13.98 40.21 -41.76
N CYS A 6 14.83 39.16 -41.71
CA CYS A 6 15.76 38.53 -42.67
C CYS A 6 16.92 39.40 -43.16
N SER A 7 18.17 39.04 -42.83
CA SER A 7 19.23 38.91 -43.85
C SER A 7 20.46 38.14 -43.35
N ALA A 8 21.05 37.39 -44.28
CA ALA A 8 22.16 36.47 -44.15
C ALA A 8 23.40 36.98 -44.92
N VAL A 9 24.60 36.47 -44.62
CA VAL A 9 25.73 36.35 -45.57
C VAL A 9 26.63 35.14 -45.24
N LEU A 10 27.02 34.41 -46.31
CA LEU A 10 27.92 33.25 -46.53
C LEU A 10 29.34 33.36 -45.90
N SER A 11 30.20 32.32 -45.71
CA SER A 11 30.68 31.29 -46.69
C SER A 11 31.54 30.16 -46.04
N PHE A 12 31.41 28.90 -46.53
CA PHE A 12 32.37 27.78 -46.82
C PHE A 12 33.67 27.54 -45.98
N PHE A 13 34.16 26.32 -45.63
CA PHE A 13 34.33 25.04 -46.39
C PHE A 13 34.62 23.78 -45.47
N CYS A 14 34.19 22.58 -45.94
CA CYS A 14 34.70 21.18 -45.74
C CYS A 14 34.83 20.53 -44.32
N SER A 15 34.47 19.27 -44.03
CA SER A 15 34.49 18.01 -44.82
C SER A 15 33.47 16.96 -44.33
N VAL A 16 33.07 16.08 -45.25
CA VAL A 16 32.11 14.95 -45.16
C VAL A 16 32.83 13.63 -44.90
N ILE A 17 32.29 12.71 -44.07
CA ILE A 17 32.28 11.23 -44.32
C ILE A 17 31.04 10.58 -43.66
N SER A 18 30.24 9.88 -44.47
CA SER A 18 29.14 8.95 -44.10
C SER A 18 29.66 7.52 -43.98
N PHE A 19 28.94 6.65 -43.24
CA PHE A 19 28.94 5.21 -43.56
C PHE A 19 27.53 4.60 -43.52
N LYS A 20 27.20 3.93 -44.64
CA LYS A 20 25.99 3.18 -44.94
C LYS A 20 26.11 1.72 -44.49
N ALA A 21 24.95 1.10 -44.33
CA ALA A 21 24.72 -0.34 -44.17
C ALA A 21 25.39 -1.21 -45.24
N ALA A 22 25.79 -2.42 -44.85
CA ALA A 22 26.19 -3.49 -45.77
C ALA A 22 25.60 -4.85 -45.35
N THR A 23 25.25 -5.59 -46.39
CA THR A 23 24.50 -6.83 -46.52
C THR A 23 25.30 -8.09 -46.16
N ILE A 24 24.53 -9.15 -45.86
CA ILE A 24 24.91 -10.57 -45.73
C ILE A 24 25.44 -11.08 -47.07
N ASP A 25 26.57 -11.82 -47.06
CA ASP A 25 26.84 -12.86 -48.06
C ASP A 25 27.91 -13.89 -47.60
N ALA A 26 27.56 -15.15 -47.89
CA ALA A 26 28.35 -16.34 -48.24
C ALA A 26 29.55 -16.84 -47.37
N VAL A 27 29.39 -18.09 -46.91
CA VAL A 27 30.38 -18.99 -46.31
C VAL A 27 31.26 -19.65 -47.39
N PRO A 28 32.60 -19.75 -47.22
CA PRO A 28 33.46 -20.62 -48.05
C PRO A 28 33.71 -22.01 -47.41
N PRO A 29 34.03 -23.05 -48.20
CA PRO A 29 34.00 -24.45 -47.77
C PRO A 29 35.28 -24.93 -47.06
N LEU A 30 35.11 -25.93 -46.20
CA LEU A 30 36.14 -26.65 -45.44
C LEU A 30 37.12 -27.43 -46.34
N PRO A 31 38.40 -27.56 -45.94
CA PRO A 31 39.22 -28.69 -46.32
C PRO A 31 39.24 -29.79 -45.24
N SER A 32 39.13 -31.02 -45.72
CA SER A 32 39.31 -32.29 -45.04
C SER A 32 40.72 -32.46 -44.45
N ASN A 33 40.81 -33.01 -43.24
CA ASN A 33 41.57 -34.23 -42.92
C ASN A 33 41.50 -34.52 -41.41
N GLY A 34 41.14 -35.75 -41.08
CA GLY A 34 41.02 -36.21 -39.71
C GLY A 34 42.37 -36.50 -39.06
N HIS A 35 42.40 -36.42 -37.73
CA HIS A 35 43.05 -37.39 -36.84
C HIS A 35 42.52 -37.17 -35.41
N PHE A 36 42.18 -38.29 -34.76
CA PHE A 36 41.63 -38.41 -33.42
C PHE A 36 42.53 -37.82 -32.31
N ALA A 37 41.95 -37.08 -31.36
CA ALA A 37 42.31 -37.14 -29.93
C ALA A 37 41.30 -36.40 -29.04
N ARG A 38 40.65 -37.17 -28.16
CA ARG A 38 39.94 -36.85 -26.89
C ARG A 38 39.64 -35.37 -26.60
N LEU A 39 38.37 -35.00 -26.68
CA LEU A 39 37.81 -33.83 -26.01
C LEU A 39 36.90 -34.28 -24.86
N ALA A 40 37.19 -33.74 -23.69
CA ALA A 40 36.35 -33.81 -22.50
C ALA A 40 34.96 -33.24 -22.80
N GLU A 41 33.94 -33.80 -22.15
CA GLU A 41 32.60 -33.22 -22.07
C GLU A 41 32.70 -31.77 -21.60
N VAL A 42 32.48 -30.84 -22.53
CA VAL A 42 32.15 -29.46 -22.18
C VAL A 42 30.64 -29.43 -22.07
N ASP A 43 30.16 -29.48 -20.82
CA ASP A 43 28.80 -29.11 -20.47
C ASP A 43 28.49 -27.75 -21.12
N MET A 44 27.60 -27.76 -22.10
CA MET A 44 26.93 -26.55 -22.55
C MET A 44 26.11 -26.03 -21.37
N LYS A 45 26.68 -25.07 -20.62
CA LYS A 45 25.92 -24.18 -19.74
C LYS A 45 24.87 -23.47 -20.60
N VAL A 46 23.66 -24.01 -20.60
CA VAL A 46 22.46 -23.25 -20.82
C VAL A 46 22.53 -22.11 -19.80
N TRP A 47 22.62 -20.87 -20.27
CA TRP A 47 22.48 -19.70 -19.42
C TRP A 47 21.05 -19.71 -18.86
N GLY A 48 20.89 -20.37 -17.71
CA GLY A 48 19.63 -20.40 -16.98
C GLY A 48 19.24 -19.00 -16.56
N GLU A 49 17.92 -18.73 -16.56
CA GLU A 49 17.38 -17.47 -16.05
C GLU A 49 17.93 -17.18 -14.64
N PRO A 50 18.28 -15.92 -14.33
CA PRO A 50 18.92 -15.59 -13.06
C PRO A 50 17.96 -15.86 -11.89
N ARG A 51 18.49 -16.44 -10.81
CA ARG A 51 17.71 -16.83 -9.62
C ARG A 51 17.22 -15.58 -8.87
N GLU A 52 16.05 -15.66 -8.21
CA GLU A 52 15.46 -14.56 -7.43
C GLU A 52 16.50 -13.89 -6.51
N GLU A 53 17.27 -14.71 -5.78
CA GLU A 53 18.30 -14.25 -4.85
C GLU A 53 19.43 -13.47 -5.53
N GLU A 54 19.82 -13.79 -6.77
CA GLU A 54 20.88 -13.08 -7.50
C GLU A 54 20.38 -11.73 -8.03
N VAL A 55 19.14 -11.71 -8.56
CA VAL A 55 18.48 -10.52 -9.12
C VAL A 55 18.11 -9.50 -8.03
N ILE A 56 17.74 -10.00 -6.85
CA ILE A 56 17.34 -9.19 -5.71
C ILE A 56 18.53 -8.83 -4.83
N ALA A 57 19.51 -9.72 -4.59
CA ALA A 57 20.71 -9.35 -3.83
C ALA A 57 21.42 -8.15 -4.47
N ASP A 58 21.43 -8.04 -5.80
CA ASP A 58 22.02 -6.90 -6.51
C ASP A 58 21.28 -5.57 -6.25
N LEU A 59 19.94 -5.59 -6.18
CA LEU A 59 19.14 -4.40 -5.87
C LEU A 59 19.01 -4.10 -4.37
N SER A 60 18.99 -5.15 -3.53
CA SER A 60 18.78 -5.06 -2.08
C SER A 60 20.07 -4.87 -1.29
N SER A 61 21.23 -5.33 -1.79
CA SER A 61 22.54 -4.94 -1.24
C SER A 61 22.81 -3.43 -1.37
N ASN A 62 22.04 -2.76 -2.22
CA ASN A 62 22.02 -1.31 -2.40
C ASN A 62 20.81 -0.62 -1.73
N TRP A 63 19.99 -1.37 -0.97
CA TRP A 63 18.96 -0.79 -0.10
C TRP A 63 19.65 -0.14 1.10
N LYS A 64 19.76 1.18 1.05
CA LYS A 64 19.89 1.98 2.27
C LYS A 64 18.47 2.35 2.70
N GLU A 65 18.19 2.29 3.99
CA GLU A 65 17.02 2.99 4.54
C GLU A 65 16.97 4.41 3.95
N PRO A 66 15.80 5.04 3.81
CA PRO A 66 15.64 6.38 3.20
C PRO A 66 16.46 7.53 3.84
N LEU A 67 17.40 7.24 4.74
CA LEU A 67 18.38 8.16 5.29
C LEU A 67 19.60 8.31 4.36
N SER A 68 19.40 8.76 3.12
CA SER A 68 20.40 9.65 2.50
C SER A 68 19.95 11.10 2.64
N THR A 69 19.66 11.49 3.88
CA THR A 69 19.69 12.89 4.31
C THR A 69 20.95 13.52 3.71
N SER A 70 20.81 14.64 3.00
CA SER A 70 21.96 15.39 2.49
C SER A 70 22.98 15.60 3.61
N ARG A 71 24.28 15.66 3.29
CA ARG A 71 25.32 15.98 4.30
C ARG A 71 24.97 17.23 5.11
N GLY A 72 24.24 18.18 4.50
CA GLY A 72 23.68 19.36 5.16
C GLY A 72 22.63 19.04 6.22
N LEU A 73 21.65 18.17 5.92
CA LEU A 73 20.63 17.76 6.91
C LEU A 73 21.23 16.88 8.02
N GLN A 74 22.21 16.02 7.71
CA GLN A 74 22.93 15.26 8.74
C GLN A 74 23.68 16.18 9.70
N LEU A 75 24.36 17.19 9.16
CA LEU A 75 25.04 18.20 9.96
C LEU A 75 24.04 19.04 10.76
N LEU A 76 22.90 19.40 10.17
CA LEU A 76 21.81 20.13 10.84
C LEU A 76 21.22 19.31 12.01
N CYS A 77 20.90 18.03 11.80
CA CYS A 77 20.40 17.15 12.85
C CYS A 77 21.46 16.83 13.92
N ALA A 78 22.74 16.82 13.56
CA ALA A 78 23.83 16.61 14.52
C ALA A 78 24.12 17.85 15.37
N LEU A 79 23.84 19.05 14.85
CA LEU A 79 23.95 20.32 15.55
C LEU A 79 22.67 20.69 16.31
N GLY A 80 21.52 20.20 15.85
CA GLY A 80 20.23 20.32 16.54
C GLY A 80 20.16 19.36 17.71
N SER A 81 19.80 19.86 18.89
CA SER A 81 19.45 19.01 20.04
C SER A 81 18.09 18.41 19.76
N GLY A 82 17.99 17.31 19.00
CA GLY A 82 16.75 16.62 18.59
C GLY A 82 15.63 16.75 19.62
N ARG A 83 14.85 17.81 19.48
CA ARG A 83 13.91 18.29 20.51
C ARG A 83 12.71 17.37 20.50
N SER A 84 12.10 17.18 21.67
CA SER A 84 10.83 16.48 21.78
C SER A 84 9.75 17.48 22.13
N THR A 85 8.69 17.48 21.34
CA THR A 85 7.47 18.22 21.62
C THR A 85 6.32 17.24 21.86
N TYR A 86 5.41 17.57 22.77
CA TYR A 86 4.25 16.76 23.13
C TYR A 86 2.97 17.48 22.73
N VAL A 87 1.99 16.73 22.20
CA VAL A 87 0.70 17.27 21.76
C VAL A 87 -0.44 16.46 22.37
N SER A 88 -1.40 17.12 23.00
CA SER A 88 -2.59 16.49 23.60
C SER A 88 -3.84 17.27 23.24
N SER A 89 -4.84 16.58 22.69
CA SER A 89 -6.15 17.17 22.36
C SER A 89 -7.00 17.50 23.59
N PHE A 90 -6.63 17.03 24.78
CA PHE A 90 -7.41 17.20 26.01
C PHE A 90 -6.83 18.23 26.96
N GLU A 91 -5.51 18.21 27.12
CA GLU A 91 -4.80 18.98 28.16
C GLU A 91 -3.87 20.04 27.56
N GLY A 92 -3.74 20.09 26.24
CA GLY A 92 -2.78 20.95 25.58
C GLY A 92 -3.24 22.39 25.42
N GLU A 93 -2.26 23.28 25.33
CA GLU A 93 -2.43 24.70 25.03
C GLU A 93 -1.42 25.14 23.96
N ASP A 94 -1.90 25.79 22.89
CA ASP A 94 -1.04 26.30 21.83
C ASP A 94 -0.42 27.65 22.26
N SER A 95 0.65 27.56 23.05
CA SER A 95 1.39 28.72 23.56
C SER A 95 2.89 28.47 23.62
N VAL A 96 3.70 29.53 23.55
CA VAL A 96 5.17 29.46 23.57
C VAL A 96 5.78 28.82 24.84
N MET A 97 4.98 28.66 25.90
CA MET A 97 5.38 28.07 27.17
C MET A 97 5.05 26.57 27.27
N SER A 98 4.41 26.01 26.25
CA SER A 98 3.94 24.63 26.21
C SER A 98 4.78 23.79 25.24
N GLY A 99 4.45 22.50 25.12
CA GLY A 99 5.02 21.57 24.15
C GLY A 99 6.29 20.86 24.61
N THR A 100 7.12 21.44 25.47
CA THR A 100 8.42 20.85 25.86
C THR A 100 8.36 19.75 26.92
N ASP A 101 7.23 19.63 27.62
CA ASP A 101 7.00 18.63 28.67
C ASP A 101 5.64 17.93 28.46
N PRO A 102 5.54 16.60 28.68
CA PRO A 102 4.28 15.87 28.54
C PRO A 102 3.14 16.39 29.43
N SER A 103 3.45 17.06 30.55
CA SER A 103 2.48 17.65 31.47
C SER A 103 1.98 19.04 31.04
N THR A 104 2.65 19.67 30.06
CA THR A 104 2.24 20.94 29.44
C THR A 104 2.36 20.84 27.92
N PRO A 105 1.58 19.96 27.25
CA PRO A 105 1.69 19.74 25.81
C PRO A 105 1.06 20.88 24.99
N TYR A 106 1.36 20.95 23.70
CA TYR A 106 0.57 21.77 22.76
C TYR A 106 -0.82 21.18 22.56
N ALA A 107 -1.79 22.02 22.18
CA ALA A 107 -3.16 21.59 21.91
C ALA A 107 -3.28 20.91 20.54
N THR A 108 -2.60 21.43 19.52
CA THR A 108 -2.74 20.96 18.14
C THR A 108 -1.44 20.46 17.53
N ILE A 109 -1.56 19.42 16.68
CA ILE A 109 -0.42 18.90 15.92
C ILE A 109 0.05 19.95 14.91
N GLN A 110 -0.86 20.73 14.32
CA GLN A 110 -0.49 21.79 13.40
C GLN A 110 0.38 22.86 14.06
N TYR A 111 0.04 23.30 15.28
CA TYR A 111 0.86 24.27 16.00
C TYR A 111 2.26 23.74 16.28
N ALA A 112 2.38 22.46 16.65
CA ALA A 112 3.66 21.80 16.82
C ALA A 112 4.48 21.77 15.51
N VAL A 113 3.83 21.50 14.37
CA VAL A 113 4.47 21.52 13.04
C VAL A 113 4.87 22.94 12.63
N ASP A 114 4.06 23.95 12.91
CA ASP A 114 4.37 25.33 12.51
C ASP A 114 5.55 25.93 13.30
N ASN A 115 5.80 25.41 14.51
CA ASN A 115 6.83 25.90 15.43
C ASN A 115 7.99 24.92 15.63
N HIS A 116 8.09 23.87 14.79
CA HIS A 116 9.14 22.88 14.95
C HIS A 116 10.54 23.44 14.65
N GLU A 117 11.53 22.91 15.37
CA GLU A 117 12.94 23.05 15.04
C GLU A 117 13.39 21.90 14.11
N PRO A 118 14.49 22.06 13.36
CA PRO A 118 15.04 20.99 12.56
C PRO A 118 15.27 19.69 13.36
N CYS A 119 14.85 18.58 12.77
CA CYS A 119 15.00 17.22 13.28
C CYS A 119 14.26 16.96 14.60
N GLU A 120 13.24 17.77 14.89
CA GLU A 120 12.37 17.61 16.04
C GLU A 120 11.49 16.36 15.93
N THR A 121 11.17 15.77 17.09
CA THR A 121 10.17 14.72 17.25
C THR A 121 8.94 15.25 17.96
N ILE A 122 7.80 15.25 17.26
CA ILE A 122 6.48 15.53 17.81
C ILE A 122 5.86 14.20 18.29
N HIS A 123 5.64 14.08 19.60
CA HIS A 123 4.96 12.96 20.24
C HIS A 123 3.47 13.28 20.43
N VAL A 124 2.63 12.58 19.68
CA VAL A 124 1.17 12.75 19.72
C VAL A 124 0.59 11.86 20.83
N MET A 125 -0.06 12.48 21.81
CA MET A 125 -0.67 11.78 22.94
C MET A 125 -2.06 11.23 22.58
N SER A 126 -2.52 10.23 23.34
CA SER A 126 -3.83 9.61 23.18
C SER A 126 -4.95 10.66 23.15
N GLY A 127 -5.88 10.49 22.21
CA GLY A 127 -6.98 11.41 22.02
C GLY A 127 -7.43 11.48 20.57
N ILE A 128 -8.42 12.33 20.32
CA ILE A 128 -8.94 12.61 18.99
C ILE A 128 -8.57 14.05 18.62
N HIS A 129 -7.68 14.16 17.63
CA HIS A 129 -7.17 15.40 17.10
C HIS A 129 -7.97 15.77 15.84
N HIS A 130 -8.59 16.93 15.85
CA HIS A 130 -9.45 17.40 14.76
C HIS A 130 -8.76 18.47 13.93
N ASN A 131 -9.21 18.64 12.70
CA ASN A 131 -8.89 19.83 11.93
C ASN A 131 -9.58 21.07 12.52
N GLU A 132 -9.02 22.24 12.21
CA GLU A 132 -9.70 23.52 12.43
C GLU A 132 -11.10 23.48 11.80
N MET A 133 -12.10 24.05 12.47
CA MET A 133 -13.50 24.10 12.01
C MET A 133 -14.24 22.75 11.92
N PHE A 134 -13.71 21.69 12.54
CA PHE A 134 -14.40 20.39 12.60
C PHE A 134 -15.82 20.52 13.17
N GLY A 135 -16.80 19.93 12.49
CA GLY A 135 -18.21 19.93 12.88
C GLY A 135 -18.96 21.25 12.65
N SER A 136 -18.30 22.30 12.15
CA SER A 136 -18.91 23.63 11.97
C SER A 136 -19.73 23.80 10.68
N GLY A 137 -19.79 22.78 9.83
CA GLY A 137 -20.50 22.81 8.55
C GLY A 137 -19.67 22.17 7.42
N LYS A 138 -20.35 21.61 6.42
CA LYS A 138 -19.68 20.88 5.33
C LYS A 138 -18.79 21.86 4.54
N ASN A 139 -17.53 21.49 4.28
CA ASN A 139 -16.63 22.08 3.25
C ASN A 139 -15.70 23.25 3.67
N HIS A 140 -14.85 23.04 4.67
CA HIS A 140 -13.68 23.88 4.91
C HIS A 140 -12.41 23.23 4.33
N TYR A 141 -11.37 24.04 4.08
CA TYR A 141 -10.13 23.64 3.41
C TYR A 141 -8.95 23.39 4.36
N LYS A 142 -9.25 23.16 5.64
CA LYS A 142 -8.23 22.97 6.70
C LYS A 142 -8.08 21.49 7.01
N ALA A 143 -6.91 20.95 6.71
CA ALA A 143 -6.52 19.59 7.10
C ALA A 143 -6.24 19.53 8.61
N VAL A 144 -6.11 18.33 9.17
CA VAL A 144 -5.62 18.17 10.56
C VAL A 144 -4.17 18.65 10.64
N VAL A 145 -3.35 18.26 9.65
CA VAL A 145 -1.95 18.66 9.55
C VAL A 145 -1.60 18.98 8.10
N ASN A 146 -1.04 20.16 7.89
CA ASN A 146 -0.46 20.65 6.65
C ASN A 146 1.07 20.62 6.77
N LEU A 147 1.71 19.82 5.91
CA LEU A 147 3.16 19.61 5.86
C LEU A 147 3.84 20.39 4.74
N SER A 148 3.11 21.26 4.04
CA SER A 148 3.60 21.91 2.81
C SER A 148 4.83 22.79 3.09
N GLY A 149 5.97 22.42 2.51
CA GLY A 149 7.25 23.11 2.70
C GLY A 149 8.09 22.61 3.89
N VAL A 150 7.62 21.63 4.67
CA VAL A 150 8.44 21.01 5.74
C VAL A 150 9.54 20.17 5.09
N SER A 151 10.81 20.43 5.41
CA SER A 151 11.97 19.72 4.81
C SER A 151 13.02 19.23 5.81
N ASP A 152 12.82 19.48 7.10
CA ASP A 152 13.94 19.64 8.03
C ASP A 152 14.14 18.43 8.95
N GLY A 153 13.74 17.23 8.53
CA GLY A 153 13.96 15.99 9.31
C GLY A 153 12.88 15.70 10.36
N LEU A 154 11.70 16.30 10.22
CA LEU A 154 10.61 16.21 11.20
C LEU A 154 10.13 14.76 11.41
N THR A 155 9.97 14.35 12.67
CA THR A 155 9.31 13.09 13.03
C THR A 155 8.02 13.37 13.78
N ILE A 156 6.91 12.78 13.34
CA ILE A 156 5.61 12.83 14.03
C ILE A 156 5.25 11.40 14.40
N LYS A 157 5.12 11.10 15.70
CA LYS A 157 4.82 9.74 16.13
C LYS A 157 3.91 9.68 17.34
N ALA A 158 3.24 8.55 17.53
CA ALA A 158 2.54 8.31 18.79
C ALA A 158 3.51 8.33 19.97
N TYR A 159 3.08 9.02 21.04
CA TYR A 159 3.77 9.02 22.31
C TYR A 159 3.80 7.60 22.92
N SER A 160 4.95 7.18 23.43
CA SER A 160 5.13 5.81 23.95
C SER A 160 4.34 5.53 25.23
N GLY A 161 3.94 6.57 25.96
CA GLY A 161 3.10 6.45 27.17
C GLY A 161 1.60 6.30 26.88
N ASN A 162 1.19 6.22 25.62
CA ASN A 162 -0.21 6.14 25.22
C ASN A 162 -0.87 4.82 25.65
N GLU A 163 -2.06 4.91 26.25
CA GLU A 163 -2.92 3.74 26.51
C GLU A 163 -3.66 3.29 25.23
N SER A 164 -3.89 4.22 24.31
CA SER A 164 -4.52 3.98 23.02
C SER A 164 -3.85 4.77 21.91
N ARG A 165 -3.91 4.24 20.69
CA ARG A 165 -3.42 4.90 19.47
C ARG A 165 -4.08 6.30 19.33
N PRO A 166 -3.31 7.38 19.15
CA PRO A 166 -3.87 8.70 18.85
C PRO A 166 -4.59 8.69 17.51
N LYS A 167 -5.75 9.35 17.46
CA LYS A 167 -6.59 9.42 16.27
C LYS A 167 -6.61 10.84 15.72
N LEU A 168 -6.38 11.00 14.42
CA LEU A 168 -6.67 12.20 13.67
C LEU A 168 -8.03 11.98 12.99
N LYS A 169 -9.05 12.72 13.40
CA LYS A 169 -10.39 12.63 12.79
C LYS A 169 -10.67 13.91 12.02
N PHE A 170 -11.07 13.76 10.75
CA PHE A 170 -11.30 14.91 9.88
C PHE A 170 -12.67 14.89 9.21
N ASP A 171 -13.16 16.07 8.86
CA ASP A 171 -14.32 16.32 8.00
C ASP A 171 -14.00 17.29 6.84
N GLY A 172 -12.72 17.68 6.71
CA GLY A 172 -12.17 18.50 5.64
C GLY A 172 -11.29 17.73 4.64
N PRO A 173 -10.21 18.35 4.11
CA PRO A 173 -9.41 17.80 3.01
C PRO A 173 -8.56 16.58 3.39
N GLY A 174 -8.32 16.34 4.68
CA GLY A 174 -7.64 15.11 5.12
C GLY A 174 -6.91 15.18 6.46
N GLY A 175 -6.28 14.07 6.81
CA GLY A 175 -5.40 13.94 7.98
C GLY A 175 -4.09 14.69 7.78
N PHE A 176 -3.21 14.18 6.91
CA PHE A 176 -1.95 14.84 6.53
C PHE A 176 -1.98 15.29 5.07
N ILE A 177 -1.74 16.57 4.81
CA ILE A 177 -1.73 17.14 3.45
C ILE A 177 -0.40 17.86 3.19
N CYS A 178 0.21 17.58 2.05
CA CYS A 178 1.37 18.31 1.52
C CYS A 178 1.06 18.74 0.08
N ASN A 179 0.95 20.03 -0.15
CA ASN A 179 0.42 20.61 -1.39
C ASN A 179 1.48 20.70 -2.50
N ALA A 180 1.02 20.63 -3.76
CA ALA A 180 1.90 20.62 -4.93
C ALA A 180 2.78 21.89 -5.05
N ALA A 181 2.29 23.02 -4.55
CA ALA A 181 2.99 24.31 -4.61
C ALA A 181 4.26 24.36 -3.75
N LYS A 182 4.32 23.59 -2.66
CA LYS A 182 5.45 23.54 -1.73
C LYS A 182 5.70 22.10 -1.33
N ALA A 183 6.70 21.50 -1.95
CA ALA A 183 7.09 20.12 -1.67
C ALA A 183 7.47 19.96 -0.18
N CYS A 184 7.18 18.79 0.37
CA CYS A 184 7.62 18.38 1.69
C CYS A 184 8.66 17.26 1.59
N SER A 185 9.56 17.16 2.55
CA SER A 185 10.61 16.14 2.53
C SER A 185 11.23 15.84 3.87
N ASN A 186 11.89 14.68 3.96
CA ASN A 186 12.58 14.22 5.17
C ASN A 186 11.62 14.16 6.37
N ILE A 187 10.48 13.48 6.20
CA ILE A 187 9.43 13.38 7.22
C ILE A 187 9.17 11.92 7.57
N ASN A 188 9.12 11.61 8.85
CA ASN A 188 8.70 10.30 9.35
C ASN A 188 7.41 10.42 10.13
N ILE A 189 6.38 9.65 9.75
CA ILE A 189 5.09 9.61 10.44
C ILE A 189 4.80 8.17 10.87
N SER A 190 4.49 7.96 12.15
CA SER A 190 4.22 6.60 12.64
C SER A 190 3.29 6.47 13.84
N GLY A 191 2.65 5.31 13.96
CA GLY A 191 1.90 4.93 15.16
C GLY A 191 0.55 5.65 15.32
N LEU A 192 0.02 6.27 14.27
CA LEU A 192 -1.22 7.07 14.34
C LEU A 192 -2.41 6.36 13.68
N GLU A 193 -3.62 6.74 14.08
CA GLU A 193 -4.88 6.39 13.41
C GLU A 193 -5.42 7.61 12.69
N ILE A 194 -5.98 7.44 11.50
CA ILE A 194 -6.64 8.49 10.72
C ILE A 194 -8.04 8.00 10.32
N GLU A 195 -9.05 8.80 10.65
CA GLU A 195 -10.46 8.54 10.36
C GLU A 195 -11.07 9.68 9.54
N GLY A 196 -11.62 9.36 8.37
CA GLY A 196 -12.43 10.30 7.59
C GLY A 196 -13.94 10.17 7.83
N PRO A 197 -14.76 10.98 7.16
CA PRO A 197 -16.20 11.07 7.40
C PRO A 197 -17.04 10.04 6.61
N SER A 198 -16.46 9.01 6.00
CA SER A 198 -17.21 8.12 5.08
C SER A 198 -18.41 7.41 5.72
N THR A 199 -18.36 7.11 7.02
CA THR A 199 -19.48 6.49 7.75
C THR A 199 -20.63 7.46 8.03
N GLU A 200 -20.38 8.76 7.91
CA GLU A 200 -21.33 9.85 8.14
C GLU A 200 -21.94 10.37 6.82
N ILE A 201 -21.60 9.75 5.68
CA ILE A 201 -22.06 10.13 4.36
C ILE A 201 -22.96 9.02 3.82
N THR A 202 -24.19 9.38 3.44
CA THR A 202 -25.10 8.45 2.78
C THR A 202 -24.81 8.35 1.29
N TYR A 203 -25.19 7.22 0.67
CA TYR A 203 -25.09 7.06 -0.79
C TYR A 203 -25.86 8.15 -1.55
N ALA A 204 -27.07 8.49 -1.08
CA ALA A 204 -27.89 9.54 -1.70
C ALA A 204 -27.20 10.91 -1.67
N GLU A 205 -26.58 11.29 -0.54
CA GLU A 205 -25.79 12.53 -0.44
C GLU A 205 -24.58 12.50 -1.37
N ALA A 206 -23.85 11.38 -1.42
CA ALA A 206 -22.69 11.23 -2.30
C ALA A 206 -23.07 11.36 -3.78
N MET A 207 -24.16 10.72 -4.21
CA MET A 207 -24.65 10.80 -5.59
C MET A 207 -25.18 12.18 -5.96
N ALA A 208 -25.88 12.87 -5.04
CA ALA A 208 -26.31 14.25 -5.25
C ALA A 208 -25.11 15.20 -5.41
N ASN A 209 -24.02 14.95 -4.69
CA ASN A 209 -22.81 15.77 -4.75
C ASN A 209 -21.78 15.30 -5.79
N ARG A 210 -21.98 14.14 -6.44
CA ARG A 210 -21.12 13.64 -7.52
C ARG A 210 -20.88 14.69 -8.61
N ASN A 211 -21.92 15.48 -8.92
CA ASN A 211 -21.89 16.56 -9.89
C ASN A 211 -21.54 17.93 -9.30
N ALA A 212 -21.62 18.12 -7.98
CA ALA A 212 -21.49 19.45 -7.35
C ALA A 212 -20.14 20.12 -7.64
N GLY A 213 -19.11 19.32 -7.97
CA GLY A 213 -17.83 19.83 -8.48
C GLY A 213 -17.89 20.58 -9.82
N LEU A 214 -19.05 20.65 -10.48
CA LEU A 214 -19.31 21.49 -11.65
C LEU A 214 -19.46 22.98 -11.30
N VAL A 215 -20.00 23.27 -10.11
CA VAL A 215 -20.42 24.63 -9.74
C VAL A 215 -19.66 25.12 -8.52
N HIS A 216 -19.30 24.22 -7.60
CA HIS A 216 -18.69 24.53 -6.31
C HIS A 216 -17.63 23.49 -5.93
N PRO A 217 -16.36 23.65 -6.33
CA PRO A 217 -15.26 22.74 -5.93
C PRO A 217 -15.13 22.56 -4.41
N GLU A 218 -15.51 23.57 -3.62
CA GLU A 218 -15.67 23.50 -2.16
C GLU A 218 -16.62 22.39 -1.75
N ALA A 219 -17.71 22.19 -2.49
CA ALA A 219 -18.76 21.23 -2.13
C ALA A 219 -18.29 19.77 -2.12
N LEU A 220 -17.11 19.49 -2.69
CA LEU A 220 -16.54 18.16 -2.77
C LEU A 220 -15.54 17.83 -1.66
N VAL A 221 -15.10 18.81 -0.85
CA VAL A 221 -14.00 18.57 0.11
C VAL A 221 -14.35 17.44 1.07
N ARG A 222 -15.57 17.44 1.63
CA ARG A 222 -16.04 16.37 2.50
C ARG A 222 -16.14 15.00 1.81
N TYR A 223 -16.42 14.97 0.50
CA TYR A 223 -16.57 13.73 -0.28
C TYR A 223 -15.26 13.28 -0.93
N MET A 224 -14.17 14.03 -0.74
CA MET A 224 -12.87 13.76 -1.36
C MET A 224 -11.72 13.80 -0.36
N GLY A 225 -11.97 13.94 0.94
CA GLY A 225 -10.90 14.03 1.94
C GLY A 225 -10.04 12.77 2.02
N TRP A 226 -8.73 12.96 2.14
CA TRP A 226 -7.71 11.90 2.05
C TRP A 226 -7.14 11.58 3.44
N GLY A 227 -6.75 10.34 3.71
CA GLY A 227 -6.06 10.06 4.98
C GLY A 227 -4.70 10.77 5.02
N VAL A 228 -3.87 10.46 4.02
CA VAL A 228 -2.60 11.15 3.72
C VAL A 228 -2.57 11.50 2.24
N ALA A 229 -2.32 12.76 1.90
CA ALA A 229 -2.07 13.18 0.51
C ALA A 229 -0.80 14.02 0.41
N ILE A 230 0.21 13.45 -0.23
CA ILE A 230 1.44 14.13 -0.61
C ILE A 230 1.38 14.42 -2.10
N TRP A 231 1.18 15.68 -2.49
CA TRP A 231 1.08 16.06 -3.89
C TRP A 231 2.43 16.34 -4.55
N LYS A 232 3.47 16.55 -3.74
CA LYS A 232 4.87 16.66 -4.14
C LYS A 232 5.75 16.47 -2.92
N GLY A 233 6.72 15.57 -2.97
CA GLY A 233 7.63 15.41 -1.83
C GLY A 233 8.62 14.26 -1.98
N HIS A 234 9.61 14.19 -1.08
CA HIS A 234 10.60 13.12 -1.14
C HIS A 234 11.19 12.74 0.22
N HIS A 235 11.72 11.53 0.37
CA HIS A 235 12.27 11.03 1.64
C HIS A 235 11.22 11.06 2.75
N ILE A 236 10.11 10.34 2.55
CA ILE A 236 8.98 10.32 3.48
C ILE A 236 8.67 8.87 3.86
N THR A 237 8.56 8.62 5.17
CA THR A 237 8.17 7.32 5.71
C THR A 237 6.82 7.44 6.41
N LEU A 238 5.88 6.58 6.02
CA LEU A 238 4.59 6.37 6.68
C LEU A 238 4.59 4.93 7.19
N SER A 239 4.63 4.72 8.51
CA SER A 239 4.79 3.38 9.08
C SER A 239 3.90 3.13 10.29
N ASP A 240 3.45 1.88 10.49
CA ASP A 240 2.54 1.54 11.60
C ASP A 240 1.36 2.51 11.68
N MET A 241 0.67 2.74 10.57
CA MET A 241 -0.49 3.63 10.51
C MET A 241 -1.77 2.81 10.42
N VAL A 242 -2.86 3.34 10.95
CA VAL A 242 -4.22 2.83 10.69
C VAL A 242 -4.99 3.93 9.96
N VAL A 243 -5.36 3.73 8.70
CA VAL A 243 -6.05 4.76 7.91
C VAL A 243 -7.35 4.21 7.36
N HIS A 244 -8.47 4.81 7.75
CA HIS A 244 -9.78 4.28 7.39
C HIS A 244 -10.88 5.31 7.24
N HIS A 245 -11.96 4.87 6.57
CA HIS A 245 -13.18 5.66 6.38
C HIS A 245 -12.92 7.03 5.72
N CYS A 246 -11.86 7.14 4.92
CA CYS A 246 -11.58 8.33 4.12
C CYS A 246 -12.37 8.25 2.80
N PRO A 247 -13.06 9.32 2.38
CA PRO A 247 -13.75 9.33 1.10
C PRO A 247 -12.80 9.24 -0.10
N GLY A 248 -11.63 9.88 0.01
CA GLY A 248 -10.50 9.74 -0.91
C GLY A 248 -9.69 8.47 -0.67
N SER A 249 -8.46 8.42 -1.21
CA SER A 249 -7.48 7.39 -0.84
C SER A 249 -7.16 7.46 0.64
N GLY A 250 -6.81 6.29 1.21
CA GLY A 250 -6.18 6.25 2.52
C GLY A 250 -4.82 6.93 2.48
N MET A 251 -3.93 6.52 1.58
CA MET A 251 -2.62 7.14 1.42
C MET A 251 -2.28 7.35 -0.05
N LYS A 252 -2.06 8.60 -0.45
CA LYS A 252 -1.65 8.96 -1.80
C LYS A 252 -0.36 9.76 -1.77
N VAL A 253 0.57 9.37 -2.64
CA VAL A 253 1.74 10.16 -2.98
C VAL A 253 1.78 10.37 -4.49
N HIS A 254 1.87 11.64 -4.86
CA HIS A 254 1.98 12.13 -6.22
C HIS A 254 3.27 12.96 -6.33
N ASN A 255 3.96 12.88 -7.47
CA ASN A 255 5.26 13.52 -7.67
C ASN A 255 6.27 13.20 -6.52
N GLY A 256 6.30 11.93 -6.11
CA GLY A 256 7.08 11.43 -4.99
C GLY A 256 8.44 10.81 -5.38
N ASP A 257 9.40 10.82 -4.45
CA ASP A 257 10.61 9.98 -4.50
C ASP A 257 11.09 9.56 -3.10
N TYR A 258 11.81 8.44 -2.96
CA TYR A 258 12.24 7.95 -1.63
C TYR A 258 11.08 7.83 -0.63
N ILE A 259 9.99 7.20 -1.04
CA ILE A 259 8.76 7.08 -0.24
C ILE A 259 8.62 5.66 0.27
N SER A 260 8.32 5.50 1.55
CA SER A 260 8.03 4.20 2.16
C SER A 260 6.67 4.22 2.87
N VAL A 261 5.80 3.27 2.53
CA VAL A 261 4.55 2.97 3.23
C VAL A 261 4.64 1.55 3.77
N THR A 262 4.82 1.40 5.08
CA THR A 262 5.10 0.09 5.67
C THR A 262 4.25 -0.24 6.88
N ASP A 263 4.05 -1.53 7.13
CA ASP A 263 3.51 -2.06 8.39
C ASP A 263 2.16 -1.43 8.78
N SER A 264 1.37 -0.98 7.81
CA SER A 264 0.16 -0.19 8.01
C SER A 264 -1.10 -0.96 7.64
N ILE A 265 -2.21 -0.58 8.28
CA ILE A 265 -3.57 -1.04 7.96
C ILE A 265 -4.28 0.09 7.21
N VAL A 266 -4.63 -0.13 5.95
CA VAL A 266 -5.33 0.86 5.11
C VAL A 266 -6.63 0.26 4.60
N CYS A 267 -7.74 0.63 5.25
CA CYS A 267 -9.00 -0.07 5.06
C CYS A 267 -10.23 0.83 4.99
N ASN A 268 -11.28 0.37 4.32
CA ASN A 268 -12.57 1.07 4.29
C ASN A 268 -12.48 2.53 3.78
N ASN A 269 -11.50 2.82 2.92
CA ASN A 269 -11.36 4.12 2.27
C ASN A 269 -12.02 4.09 0.89
N THR A 270 -11.89 5.20 0.15
CA THR A 270 -12.34 5.42 -1.23
C THR A 270 -13.85 5.51 -1.41
N TRP A 271 -14.62 5.55 -0.33
CA TRP A 271 -16.08 5.63 -0.41
C TRP A 271 -16.51 7.03 -0.86
N TRP A 272 -17.54 7.13 -1.70
CA TRP A 272 -18.20 8.40 -2.03
C TRP A 272 -17.39 9.44 -2.83
N SER A 273 -16.14 9.18 -3.19
CA SER A 273 -15.38 10.12 -4.03
C SER A 273 -15.70 9.94 -5.51
N PRO A 274 -16.07 11.03 -6.22
CA PRO A 274 -16.34 10.97 -7.66
C PRO A 274 -15.04 10.91 -8.48
N ARG A 275 -13.86 10.86 -7.84
CA ARG A 275 -12.54 10.93 -8.50
C ARG A 275 -11.85 9.59 -8.66
N ALA A 276 -12.57 8.49 -8.48
CA ALA A 276 -12.04 7.15 -8.66
C ALA A 276 -10.73 6.88 -7.85
N PRO A 277 -10.71 7.15 -6.52
CA PRO A 277 -9.52 6.87 -5.73
C PRO A 277 -9.33 5.38 -5.46
N SER A 278 -8.10 5.02 -5.08
CA SER A 278 -7.66 3.67 -4.67
C SER A 278 -6.94 3.75 -3.32
N ALA A 279 -6.68 2.66 -2.59
CA ALA A 279 -6.33 2.76 -1.17
C ALA A 279 -4.94 3.36 -0.90
N ILE A 280 -3.89 2.70 -1.40
CA ILE A 280 -2.50 3.17 -1.37
C ILE A 280 -2.06 3.46 -2.80
N VAL A 281 -1.69 4.72 -3.08
CA VAL A 281 -1.42 5.17 -4.45
C VAL A 281 -0.07 5.86 -4.57
N PHE A 282 0.78 5.39 -5.47
CA PHE A 282 1.91 6.16 -6.01
C PHE A 282 1.64 6.54 -7.46
N SER A 283 1.49 7.83 -7.73
CA SER A 283 1.11 8.34 -9.05
C SER A 283 2.08 9.38 -9.58
N GLU A 284 2.48 9.28 -10.85
CA GLU A 284 3.33 10.29 -11.49
C GLU A 284 4.56 10.66 -10.65
N SER A 285 5.24 9.64 -10.12
CA SER A 285 6.43 9.81 -9.27
C SER A 285 7.53 10.54 -10.05
N LEU A 286 8.33 11.35 -9.35
CA LEU A 286 9.39 12.16 -9.96
C LEU A 286 10.70 11.91 -9.25
N ALA A 287 11.70 11.39 -9.96
CA ALA A 287 13.01 11.16 -9.39
C ALA A 287 13.68 12.50 -9.03
N VAL A 288 14.16 12.64 -7.78
CA VAL A 288 14.85 13.84 -7.30
C VAL A 288 16.36 13.80 -7.54
N ASP A 289 16.86 12.63 -7.94
CA ASP A 289 18.25 12.38 -8.32
C ASP A 289 18.34 11.36 -9.47
N ALA A 290 19.55 11.19 -9.99
CA ALA A 290 19.86 10.25 -11.05
C ALA A 290 20.27 8.85 -10.53
N GLU A 291 20.00 8.52 -9.25
CA GLU A 291 20.38 7.22 -8.69
C GLU A 291 19.51 6.10 -9.29
N ALA A 292 20.07 5.42 -10.30
CA ALA A 292 19.45 4.27 -10.94
C ALA A 292 19.80 2.97 -10.21
N GLY A 293 19.02 1.90 -10.47
CA GLY A 293 19.31 0.56 -9.94
C GLY A 293 19.08 0.40 -8.44
N LYS A 294 18.43 1.35 -7.77
CA LYS A 294 18.07 1.25 -6.35
C LYS A 294 16.57 1.20 -6.16
N ILE A 295 16.13 0.51 -5.12
CA ILE A 295 14.74 0.60 -4.64
C ILE A 295 14.60 1.91 -3.89
N LYS A 296 13.71 2.78 -4.38
CA LYS A 296 13.47 4.12 -3.84
C LYS A 296 12.03 4.30 -3.38
N MET A 297 11.09 3.53 -3.92
CA MET A 297 9.69 3.59 -3.54
C MET A 297 9.26 2.24 -2.97
N THR A 298 8.67 2.20 -1.79
CA THR A 298 8.33 0.95 -1.10
C THR A 298 6.89 0.97 -0.57
N ILE A 299 6.14 -0.08 -0.86
CA ILE A 299 4.87 -0.42 -0.21
C ILE A 299 5.04 -1.84 0.34
N SER A 300 5.29 -1.98 1.64
CA SER A 300 5.73 -3.25 2.23
C SER A 300 4.97 -3.63 3.50
N ARG A 301 4.58 -4.91 3.64
CA ARG A 301 3.95 -5.46 4.85
C ARG A 301 2.65 -4.76 5.30
N ASN A 302 1.87 -4.24 4.36
CA ASN A 302 0.61 -3.58 4.66
C ASN A 302 -0.59 -4.55 4.59
N GLU A 303 -1.63 -4.26 5.36
CA GLU A 303 -2.93 -4.89 5.26
C GLU A 303 -3.91 -3.91 4.61
N VAL A 304 -4.41 -4.24 3.40
CA VAL A 304 -5.14 -3.28 2.56
C VAL A 304 -6.48 -3.86 2.12
N PHE A 305 -7.58 -3.40 2.74
CA PHE A 305 -8.87 -4.06 2.52
C PHE A 305 -10.12 -3.19 2.62
N GLY A 306 -11.24 -3.64 2.03
CA GLY A 306 -12.52 -2.92 2.13
C GLY A 306 -12.51 -1.54 1.46
N ASN A 307 -11.48 -1.23 0.65
CA ASN A 307 -11.38 0.03 -0.07
C ASN A 307 -12.18 -0.10 -1.37
N VAL A 308 -13.38 0.46 -1.37
CA VAL A 308 -14.38 0.24 -2.42
C VAL A 308 -14.89 1.59 -2.90
N ASN A 309 -14.65 1.93 -4.16
CA ASN A 309 -15.32 3.10 -4.70
C ASN A 309 -16.79 2.79 -4.94
N ARG A 310 -17.67 3.46 -4.19
CA ARG A 310 -19.12 3.18 -4.15
C ARG A 310 -19.95 4.07 -5.07
N ILE A 311 -19.32 5.03 -5.77
CA ILE A 311 -19.99 5.88 -6.76
C ILE A 311 -19.20 5.97 -8.08
N PRO A 312 -19.87 6.14 -9.24
CA PRO A 312 -19.17 6.21 -10.53
C PRO A 312 -18.24 7.42 -10.65
N TYR A 313 -17.14 7.24 -11.38
CA TYR A 313 -16.20 8.31 -11.70
C TYR A 313 -16.88 9.44 -12.47
N TYR A 314 -16.49 10.68 -12.18
CA TYR A 314 -16.95 11.86 -12.88
C TYR A 314 -15.82 12.89 -13.03
N ASN A 315 -15.64 13.37 -14.27
CA ASN A 315 -14.75 14.49 -14.57
C ASN A 315 -15.51 15.55 -15.36
N PRO A 316 -15.78 16.74 -14.78
CA PRO A 316 -16.51 17.79 -15.48
C PRO A 316 -15.77 18.33 -16.70
N ALA A 317 -14.45 18.15 -16.80
CA ALA A 317 -13.69 18.52 -17.99
C ALA A 317 -14.01 17.63 -19.22
N HIS A 318 -14.66 16.48 -19.02
CA HIS A 318 -15.00 15.57 -20.11
C HIS A 318 -16.40 15.86 -20.63
N GLY A 319 -16.48 16.63 -21.72
CA GLY A 319 -17.73 16.88 -22.46
C GLY A 319 -18.34 15.61 -23.05
N TRP A 320 -19.57 15.72 -23.58
CA TRP A 320 -20.30 14.57 -24.15
C TRP A 320 -19.53 13.86 -25.28
N ASN A 321 -18.74 14.60 -26.05
CA ASN A 321 -17.95 14.11 -27.18
C ASN A 321 -16.55 13.61 -26.80
N HIS A 322 -16.18 13.67 -25.52
CA HIS A 322 -14.86 13.26 -25.07
C HIS A 322 -14.63 11.75 -25.27
N SER A 323 -13.47 11.38 -25.82
CA SER A 323 -13.18 10.05 -26.40
C SER A 323 -12.09 9.26 -25.66
N THR A 324 -12.01 9.32 -24.32
CA THR A 324 -10.93 8.62 -23.60
C THR A 324 -11.23 7.17 -23.20
N ILE A 325 -10.12 6.41 -23.17
CA ILE A 325 -9.87 5.00 -22.81
C ILE A 325 -10.21 3.93 -23.88
N GLY A 326 -9.16 3.20 -24.29
CA GLY A 326 -9.25 1.76 -24.57
C GLY A 326 -9.67 1.30 -25.97
N GLY A 327 -9.71 2.18 -26.97
CA GLY A 327 -10.01 1.72 -28.34
C GLY A 327 -10.08 2.78 -29.43
N GLY A 328 -9.63 4.01 -29.18
CA GLY A 328 -9.64 5.08 -30.19
C GLY A 328 -11.03 5.45 -30.72
N ARG A 329 -12.11 5.05 -30.02
CA ARG A 329 -13.48 5.34 -30.45
C ARG A 329 -13.72 6.84 -30.40
N ASP A 330 -14.09 7.41 -31.54
CA ASP A 330 -14.57 8.77 -31.61
C ASP A 330 -16.01 8.87 -31.10
N CYS A 331 -16.18 9.40 -29.89
CA CYS A 331 -17.48 9.59 -29.27
C CYS A 331 -18.26 10.78 -29.84
N SER A 332 -17.62 11.67 -30.60
CA SER A 332 -18.32 12.75 -31.31
C SER A 332 -19.17 12.22 -32.47
N ALA A 333 -18.79 11.07 -33.03
CA ALA A 333 -19.50 10.41 -34.13
C ALA A 333 -20.69 9.56 -33.66
N VAL A 334 -20.95 9.45 -32.35
CA VAL A 334 -22.05 8.64 -31.82
C VAL A 334 -23.23 9.54 -31.48
N ALA A 335 -24.19 9.66 -32.40
CA ALA A 335 -25.37 10.53 -32.25
C ALA A 335 -26.14 10.28 -30.93
N ALA A 336 -26.29 9.01 -30.52
CA ALA A 336 -26.94 8.64 -29.26
C ALA A 336 -26.23 9.16 -27.99
N CYS A 337 -24.97 9.61 -28.09
CA CYS A 337 -24.23 10.24 -27.00
C CYS A 337 -24.33 11.78 -27.02
N ASN A 338 -24.80 12.37 -28.12
CA ASN A 338 -24.89 13.82 -28.29
C ASN A 338 -26.17 14.37 -27.67
N PRO A 339 -26.13 15.20 -26.62
CA PRO A 339 -27.32 15.77 -25.98
C PRO A 339 -28.20 16.61 -26.92
N ASP A 340 -27.63 17.10 -28.02
CA ASP A 340 -28.33 17.95 -29.00
C ASP A 340 -28.89 17.15 -30.19
N ALA A 341 -28.63 15.83 -30.25
CA ALA A 341 -29.09 15.00 -31.36
C ALA A 341 -30.54 14.51 -31.15
N PRO A 342 -31.34 14.37 -32.22
CA PRO A 342 -32.68 13.77 -32.14
C PRO A 342 -32.67 12.32 -31.60
N GLU A 343 -31.57 11.60 -31.80
CA GLU A 343 -31.33 10.24 -31.30
C GLU A 343 -30.89 10.23 -29.82
N PHE A 344 -30.72 11.39 -29.20
CA PHE A 344 -30.43 11.48 -27.77
C PHE A 344 -31.62 10.95 -26.98
N GLY A 345 -31.40 9.82 -26.31
CA GLY A 345 -32.44 9.12 -25.58
C GLY A 345 -31.87 8.30 -24.43
N ASN A 346 -32.09 6.99 -24.46
CA ASN A 346 -31.61 6.10 -23.41
C ASN A 346 -30.10 5.88 -23.52
N THR A 347 -29.32 6.85 -23.06
CA THR A 347 -27.85 6.83 -23.11
C THR A 347 -27.24 5.59 -22.47
N LEU A 348 -27.91 4.91 -21.55
CA LEU A 348 -27.41 3.67 -20.96
C LEU A 348 -27.35 2.50 -21.95
N VAL A 349 -28.26 2.50 -22.94
CA VAL A 349 -28.38 1.46 -23.97
C VAL A 349 -27.70 1.92 -25.26
N ASP A 350 -28.00 3.13 -25.70
CA ASP A 350 -27.66 3.60 -27.06
C ASP A 350 -26.29 4.29 -27.11
N CYS A 351 -25.79 4.81 -25.98
CA CYS A 351 -24.44 5.37 -25.88
C CYS A 351 -23.45 4.31 -25.33
N PRO A 352 -22.44 3.91 -26.11
CA PRO A 352 -21.42 2.95 -25.73
C PRO A 352 -20.76 3.33 -24.40
N TRP A 353 -20.45 2.34 -23.56
CA TRP A 353 -19.89 2.58 -22.23
C TRP A 353 -18.59 3.40 -22.27
N GLN A 354 -17.73 3.21 -23.29
CA GLN A 354 -16.50 4.00 -23.47
C GLN A 354 -16.82 5.49 -23.62
N CYS A 355 -17.91 5.80 -24.32
CA CYS A 355 -18.40 7.16 -24.51
C CYS A 355 -19.20 7.68 -23.33
N ARG A 356 -19.33 6.91 -22.25
CA ARG A 356 -19.88 7.35 -20.96
C ARG A 356 -18.80 7.52 -19.90
N TYR A 357 -17.54 7.17 -20.20
CA TYR A 357 -16.42 7.29 -19.26
C TYR A 357 -16.24 8.72 -18.76
N ALA A 358 -16.15 8.87 -17.43
CA ALA A 358 -16.06 10.10 -16.66
C ALA A 358 -17.24 11.06 -16.82
N LYS A 359 -18.36 10.62 -17.41
CA LYS A 359 -19.52 11.48 -17.68
C LYS A 359 -20.63 11.23 -16.67
N PHE A 360 -21.61 12.12 -16.65
CA PHE A 360 -22.75 11.97 -15.75
C PHE A 360 -23.48 10.64 -15.98
N THR A 361 -23.55 10.20 -17.24
CA THR A 361 -24.18 8.95 -17.67
C THR A 361 -23.35 7.68 -17.38
N GLN A 362 -22.15 7.81 -16.80
CA GLN A 362 -21.40 6.64 -16.32
C GLN A 362 -22.19 5.91 -15.23
N ASN A 363 -22.42 4.62 -15.42
CA ASN A 363 -23.12 3.75 -14.49
C ASN A 363 -22.25 2.53 -14.13
N TYR A 364 -20.95 2.73 -13.97
CA TYR A 364 -20.02 1.67 -13.60
C TYR A 364 -18.87 2.23 -12.78
N ILE A 365 -18.27 1.38 -11.95
CA ILE A 365 -17.11 1.71 -11.13
C ILE A 365 -15.83 1.27 -11.86
N ILE A 366 -14.79 2.11 -11.78
CA ILE A 366 -13.53 1.89 -12.49
C ILE A 366 -12.33 1.71 -11.56
N ASP A 367 -12.48 2.01 -10.27
CA ASP A 367 -11.40 2.06 -9.27
C ASP A 367 -11.92 1.65 -7.88
N GLY A 368 -11.06 1.73 -6.88
CA GLY A 368 -11.18 0.98 -5.62
C GLY A 368 -10.19 -0.18 -5.61
N VAL A 369 -8.97 0.09 -6.08
CA VAL A 369 -7.84 -0.84 -6.03
C VAL A 369 -7.23 -0.78 -4.62
N GLY A 370 -6.73 -1.91 -4.11
CA GLY A 370 -5.93 -1.92 -2.87
C GLY A 370 -4.62 -1.12 -3.04
N VAL A 371 -3.64 -1.70 -3.74
CA VAL A 371 -2.36 -1.05 -4.03
C VAL A 371 -2.29 -0.63 -5.50
N TYR A 372 -2.08 0.65 -5.77
CA TYR A 372 -2.07 1.18 -7.14
C TYR A 372 -0.83 2.05 -7.41
N VAL A 373 0.05 1.58 -8.29
CA VAL A 373 1.13 2.40 -8.84
C VAL A 373 0.79 2.77 -10.27
N THR A 374 0.71 4.07 -10.58
CA THR A 374 0.15 4.55 -11.85
C THR A 374 0.93 5.70 -12.49
N TRP A 375 1.02 5.73 -13.81
CA TRP A 375 1.53 6.88 -14.58
C TRP A 375 2.97 7.31 -14.23
N ASN A 376 3.81 6.36 -13.84
CA ASN A 376 5.22 6.60 -13.48
C ASN A 376 6.18 6.33 -14.65
N LYS A 377 5.74 5.70 -15.74
CA LYS A 377 6.58 5.28 -16.87
C LYS A 377 7.28 6.45 -17.54
N GLU A 378 6.53 7.53 -17.78
CA GLU A 378 7.03 8.73 -18.48
C GLU A 378 7.72 9.72 -17.54
N THR A 379 7.49 9.62 -16.23
CA THR A 379 7.85 10.63 -15.23
C THR A 379 8.93 10.18 -14.25
N TYR A 380 8.98 8.89 -13.91
CA TYR A 380 9.88 8.33 -12.91
C TYR A 380 11.09 7.64 -13.55
N SER A 381 12.04 8.41 -14.06
CA SER A 381 13.15 7.88 -14.87
C SER A 381 14.21 7.08 -14.08
N HIS A 382 14.33 7.30 -12.77
CA HIS A 382 15.38 6.70 -11.94
C HIS A 382 14.81 6.10 -10.65
N GLY A 383 15.00 4.79 -10.47
CA GLY A 383 14.57 4.07 -9.29
C GLY A 383 13.71 2.86 -9.60
N TRP A 384 13.71 1.93 -8.66
CA TRP A 384 12.81 0.79 -8.60
C TRP A 384 11.74 1.02 -7.54
N MET A 385 10.54 0.52 -7.82
CA MET A 385 9.46 0.43 -6.85
C MET A 385 9.37 -1.00 -6.32
N LEU A 386 9.19 -1.17 -5.01
CA LEU A 386 9.03 -2.46 -4.35
C LEU A 386 7.64 -2.56 -3.72
N LEU A 387 6.85 -3.52 -4.20
CA LEU A 387 5.54 -3.88 -3.67
C LEU A 387 5.66 -5.29 -3.07
N GLU A 388 5.83 -5.40 -1.76
CA GLU A 388 6.10 -6.70 -1.13
C GLU A 388 5.29 -7.00 0.13
N GLU A 389 4.99 -8.28 0.33
CA GLU A 389 4.41 -8.79 1.59
C GLU A 389 3.11 -8.08 2.01
N ASN A 390 2.42 -7.44 1.05
CA ASN A 390 1.13 -6.83 1.29
C ASN A 390 0.04 -7.89 1.22
N THR A 391 -0.94 -7.76 2.11
CA THR A 391 -2.16 -8.58 2.09
C THR A 391 -3.31 -7.70 1.61
N CYS A 392 -3.80 -7.94 0.39
CA CYS A 392 -4.84 -7.11 -0.25
C CYS A 392 -6.12 -7.93 -0.46
N TYR A 393 -7.21 -7.54 0.21
CA TYR A 393 -8.47 -8.28 0.12
C TYR A 393 -9.72 -7.42 0.26
N GLY A 394 -10.87 -7.88 -0.24
CA GLY A 394 -12.12 -7.13 -0.09
C GLY A 394 -12.14 -5.73 -0.74
N ASN A 395 -11.19 -5.40 -1.61
CA ASN A 395 -11.17 -4.13 -2.32
C ASN A 395 -12.14 -4.14 -3.52
N GLY A 396 -12.54 -2.95 -3.96
CA GLY A 396 -13.61 -2.75 -4.96
C GLY A 396 -13.38 -3.44 -6.30
N ILE A 397 -12.18 -3.29 -6.87
CA ILE A 397 -11.86 -3.79 -8.22
C ILE A 397 -10.75 -4.84 -8.14
N THR A 398 -9.48 -4.42 -8.06
CA THR A 398 -8.32 -5.31 -7.96
C THR A 398 -7.62 -5.18 -6.63
N GLY A 399 -6.88 -6.21 -6.22
CA GLY A 399 -6.02 -6.09 -5.04
C GLY A 399 -4.78 -5.24 -5.31
N MET A 400 -4.16 -5.43 -6.47
CA MET A 400 -2.94 -4.71 -6.85
C MET A 400 -2.90 -4.41 -8.35
N ASN A 401 -2.52 -3.19 -8.71
CA ASN A 401 -2.41 -2.76 -10.10
C ASN A 401 -1.10 -1.98 -10.32
N VAL A 402 -0.31 -2.45 -11.30
CA VAL A 402 0.87 -1.76 -11.82
C VAL A 402 0.51 -1.22 -13.18
N HIS A 403 0.17 0.07 -13.24
CA HIS A 403 -0.33 0.72 -14.44
C HIS A 403 0.65 1.77 -14.95
N ARG A 404 1.03 1.73 -16.24
CA ARG A 404 1.94 2.73 -16.85
C ARG A 404 3.13 3.02 -15.96
N THR A 405 3.76 1.98 -15.44
CA THR A 405 4.82 2.07 -14.45
C THR A 405 5.83 0.99 -14.76
N ASP A 406 7.09 1.41 -14.91
CA ASP A 406 8.19 0.49 -15.19
C ASP A 406 9.06 0.29 -13.95
N ARG A 407 9.95 -0.71 -13.97
CA ARG A 407 10.93 -0.99 -12.90
C ARG A 407 10.24 -1.24 -11.54
N VAL A 408 9.34 -2.22 -11.53
CA VAL A 408 8.59 -2.60 -10.33
C VAL A 408 8.93 -4.04 -9.94
N ILE A 409 9.26 -4.24 -8.67
CA ILE A 409 9.36 -5.55 -8.04
C ILE A 409 8.07 -5.79 -7.28
N VAL A 410 7.37 -6.87 -7.60
CA VAL A 410 6.14 -7.29 -6.95
C VAL A 410 6.37 -8.68 -6.39
N ARG A 411 6.46 -8.82 -5.07
CA ARG A 411 6.81 -10.11 -4.47
C ARG A 411 6.12 -10.46 -3.17
N ARG A 412 5.89 -11.76 -2.95
CA ARG A 412 5.36 -12.32 -1.69
C ARG A 412 4.05 -11.66 -1.21
N ASN A 413 3.27 -11.07 -2.12
CA ASN A 413 1.98 -10.51 -1.77
C ASN A 413 0.92 -11.61 -1.69
N ILE A 414 -0.05 -11.42 -0.82
CA ILE A 414 -1.24 -12.26 -0.70
C ILE A 414 -2.44 -11.44 -1.15
N ILE A 415 -3.07 -11.82 -2.26
CA ILE A 415 -4.14 -11.04 -2.88
C ILE A 415 -5.35 -11.95 -3.05
N HIS A 416 -6.47 -11.65 -2.41
CA HIS A 416 -7.66 -12.50 -2.52
C HIS A 416 -8.96 -11.75 -2.30
N SER A 417 -10.08 -12.31 -2.75
CA SER A 417 -11.42 -11.80 -2.41
C SER A 417 -11.68 -10.31 -2.73
N ASN A 418 -10.89 -9.70 -3.61
CA ASN A 418 -11.14 -8.35 -4.13
C ASN A 418 -12.19 -8.41 -5.25
N GLY A 419 -12.53 -7.29 -5.88
CA GLY A 419 -13.58 -7.25 -6.89
C GLY A 419 -14.97 -7.31 -6.28
N VAL A 420 -15.13 -6.69 -5.10
CA VAL A 420 -16.42 -6.68 -4.36
C VAL A 420 -17.47 -5.78 -5.00
N VAL A 421 -17.07 -4.89 -5.92
CA VAL A 421 -18.05 -4.22 -6.79
C VAL A 421 -18.73 -5.28 -7.64
N PRO A 422 -20.07 -5.28 -7.74
CA PRO A 422 -20.80 -6.22 -8.57
C PRO A 422 -20.31 -6.26 -10.02
N VAL A 423 -20.38 -7.43 -10.63
CA VAL A 423 -20.03 -7.64 -12.04
C VAL A 423 -21.24 -8.10 -12.83
N LEU A 424 -21.37 -7.60 -14.06
CA LEU A 424 -22.52 -7.92 -14.91
C LEU A 424 -22.59 -9.43 -15.18
N GLY A 425 -23.78 -9.98 -15.03
CA GLY A 425 -24.07 -11.40 -15.27
C GLY A 425 -23.77 -12.34 -14.10
N ILE A 426 -23.36 -11.81 -12.93
CA ILE A 426 -23.20 -12.58 -11.69
C ILE A 426 -24.05 -11.90 -10.61
N PRO A 427 -25.25 -12.43 -10.30
CA PRO A 427 -26.09 -11.88 -9.24
C PRO A 427 -25.40 -11.95 -7.88
N GLU A 428 -25.38 -10.83 -7.15
CA GLU A 428 -24.90 -10.76 -5.77
C GLU A 428 -26.02 -10.24 -4.86
N PRO A 429 -26.09 -10.67 -3.59
CA PRO A 429 -27.04 -10.11 -2.64
C PRO A 429 -26.84 -8.60 -2.46
N VAL A 430 -27.92 -7.83 -2.60
CA VAL A 430 -27.94 -6.41 -2.26
C VAL A 430 -28.00 -6.28 -0.75
N VAL A 431 -26.98 -5.65 -0.18
CA VAL A 431 -26.85 -5.51 1.28
C VAL A 431 -26.71 -4.06 1.75
N GLU A 432 -26.51 -3.12 0.80
CA GLU A 432 -26.45 -1.68 1.05
C GLU A 432 -26.95 -0.94 -0.20
N ASP A 433 -27.42 0.29 -0.05
CA ASP A 433 -27.99 1.12 -1.12
C ASP A 433 -27.05 1.25 -2.34
N TRP A 434 -25.75 1.36 -2.10
CA TRP A 434 -24.78 1.48 -3.19
C TRP A 434 -24.63 0.17 -3.98
N HIS A 435 -24.85 -0.99 -3.35
CA HIS A 435 -24.90 -2.28 -4.07
C HIS A 435 -26.13 -2.40 -4.93
N GLU A 436 -27.28 -1.94 -4.44
CA GLU A 436 -28.51 -1.93 -5.23
C GLU A 436 -28.28 -1.11 -6.48
N SER A 437 -27.71 0.09 -6.30
CA SER A 437 -27.34 0.94 -7.42
C SER A 437 -26.33 0.26 -8.32
N ALA A 438 -25.31 -0.41 -7.77
CA ALA A 438 -24.29 -1.09 -8.54
C ALA A 438 -24.79 -2.43 -9.15
N SER A 439 -26.00 -2.88 -8.84
CA SER A 439 -26.56 -4.12 -9.36
C SER A 439 -26.80 -3.97 -10.86
N GLY A 440 -26.11 -4.77 -11.67
CA GLY A 440 -26.10 -4.61 -13.13
C GLY A 440 -25.20 -3.49 -13.65
N MET A 441 -24.51 -2.76 -12.76
CA MET A 441 -23.39 -1.89 -13.11
C MET A 441 -22.11 -2.74 -13.15
N SER A 442 -21.37 -2.73 -14.25
CA SER A 442 -20.24 -3.67 -14.41
C SER A 442 -18.92 -3.06 -13.99
N ARG A 443 -18.15 -3.75 -13.15
CA ARG A 443 -16.67 -3.66 -13.19
C ARG A 443 -16.08 -4.55 -14.28
N GLN A 444 -14.78 -4.44 -14.54
CA GLN A 444 -14.05 -5.44 -15.33
C GLN A 444 -13.95 -6.77 -14.55
N LYS A 445 -13.88 -7.91 -15.28
CA LYS A 445 -13.67 -9.27 -14.72
C LYS A 445 -12.20 -9.50 -14.32
N ILE A 446 -11.65 -8.58 -13.54
CA ILE A 446 -10.27 -8.62 -13.06
C ILE A 446 -10.30 -8.25 -11.59
N SER A 447 -9.86 -9.16 -10.72
CA SER A 447 -9.88 -8.95 -9.26
C SER A 447 -8.56 -9.30 -8.56
N GLY A 448 -7.61 -9.91 -9.25
CA GLY A 448 -6.30 -10.22 -8.68
C GLY A 448 -5.25 -9.11 -8.86
N LEU A 449 -4.12 -9.49 -9.43
CA LEU A 449 -2.95 -8.66 -9.72
C LEU A 449 -2.91 -8.32 -11.21
N VAL A 450 -2.75 -7.03 -11.52
CA VAL A 450 -2.77 -6.52 -12.91
C VAL A 450 -1.47 -5.82 -13.24
N LEU A 451 -0.91 -6.14 -14.40
CA LEU A 451 0.12 -5.35 -15.07
C LEU A 451 -0.52 -4.71 -16.30
N ASN A 452 -0.51 -3.39 -16.38
CA ASN A 452 -1.22 -2.62 -17.40
C ASN A 452 -0.29 -1.57 -18.00
N HIS A 453 0.08 -1.67 -19.28
CA HIS A 453 1.12 -0.81 -19.88
C HIS A 453 2.42 -0.73 -19.07
N ALA A 454 2.76 -1.81 -18.34
CA ALA A 454 3.93 -1.86 -17.47
C ALA A 454 5.06 -2.64 -18.14
N GLU A 455 6.29 -2.14 -18.04
CA GLU A 455 7.49 -2.82 -18.52
C GLU A 455 8.52 -3.03 -17.42
N SER A 456 9.51 -3.90 -17.66
CA SER A 456 10.58 -4.18 -16.67
C SER A 456 10.03 -4.55 -15.28
N VAL A 457 8.94 -5.32 -15.25
CA VAL A 457 8.32 -5.82 -14.02
C VAL A 457 8.96 -7.14 -13.62
N ARG A 458 9.12 -7.29 -12.31
CA ARG A 458 9.81 -8.35 -11.59
C ARG A 458 8.81 -9.03 -10.65
N LEU A 459 8.34 -10.24 -10.95
CA LEU A 459 7.17 -10.85 -10.30
C LEU A 459 7.53 -12.18 -9.59
N TRP A 460 7.54 -12.22 -8.25
CA TRP A 460 7.97 -13.41 -7.49
C TRP A 460 7.06 -13.81 -6.33
N GLU A 461 6.78 -15.10 -6.20
CA GLU A 461 6.16 -15.69 -5.01
C GLU A 461 4.81 -15.07 -4.56
N ASN A 462 4.09 -14.40 -5.47
CA ASN A 462 2.78 -13.84 -5.16
C ASN A 462 1.73 -14.95 -5.14
N LYS A 463 0.81 -14.89 -4.17
CA LYS A 463 -0.34 -15.80 -4.08
C LYS A 463 -1.60 -15.02 -4.34
N VAL A 464 -2.31 -15.36 -5.41
CA VAL A 464 -3.47 -14.59 -5.86
C VAL A 464 -4.68 -15.48 -6.08
N ALA A 465 -5.81 -15.13 -5.47
CA ALA A 465 -7.11 -15.76 -5.67
C ALA A 465 -8.12 -14.71 -6.16
N ALA A 466 -8.57 -14.81 -7.40
CA ALA A 466 -9.65 -13.96 -7.89
C ALA A 466 -10.95 -14.21 -7.09
N ARG A 467 -11.93 -13.30 -7.15
CA ARG A 467 -13.26 -13.51 -6.51
C ARG A 467 -13.99 -14.70 -7.10
N TYR A 468 -14.00 -14.77 -8.43
CA TYR A 468 -14.68 -15.79 -9.21
C TYR A 468 -13.69 -16.51 -10.11
N ASP A 469 -13.99 -17.76 -10.47
CA ASP A 469 -13.17 -18.52 -11.42
C ASP A 469 -13.12 -17.86 -12.81
N THR A 470 -14.13 -17.06 -13.14
CA THR A 470 -14.21 -16.29 -14.39
C THR A 470 -13.48 -14.94 -14.34
N ASP A 471 -13.02 -14.52 -13.17
CA ASP A 471 -12.21 -13.31 -13.02
C ASP A 471 -10.73 -13.65 -13.20
N PHE A 472 -9.95 -12.71 -13.73
CA PHE A 472 -8.50 -12.85 -13.78
C PHE A 472 -7.86 -12.66 -12.40
N ALA A 473 -7.08 -13.65 -12.00
CA ALA A 473 -6.13 -13.59 -10.87
C ALA A 473 -4.83 -12.90 -11.28
N PHE A 474 -4.34 -13.16 -12.50
CA PHE A 474 -3.21 -12.46 -13.08
C PHE A 474 -3.57 -12.04 -14.50
N ARG A 475 -3.44 -10.74 -14.79
CA ARG A 475 -3.79 -10.18 -16.10
C ARG A 475 -2.73 -9.23 -16.62
N LEU A 476 -2.38 -9.40 -17.89
CA LEU A 476 -1.68 -8.40 -18.70
C LEU A 476 -2.72 -7.58 -19.46
N VAL A 477 -2.56 -6.25 -19.47
CA VAL A 477 -3.49 -5.33 -20.12
C VAL A 477 -2.71 -4.31 -20.95
N PHE A 478 -3.25 -3.97 -22.13
CA PHE A 478 -2.74 -2.94 -23.05
C PHE A 478 -1.20 -2.97 -23.21
N ASP A 479 -0.69 -3.98 -23.88
CA ASP A 479 0.74 -4.10 -24.23
C ASP A 479 1.71 -4.12 -23.03
N ALA A 480 1.24 -4.54 -21.84
CA ALA A 480 2.14 -4.85 -20.74
C ALA A 480 3.14 -5.93 -21.16
N ALA A 481 4.42 -5.72 -20.89
CA ALA A 481 5.45 -6.70 -21.19
C ALA A 481 5.33 -7.90 -20.25
N VAL A 482 5.70 -9.08 -20.75
CA VAL A 482 5.79 -10.28 -19.91
C VAL A 482 6.86 -10.04 -18.84
N PRO A 483 6.52 -10.10 -17.54
CA PRO A 483 7.48 -9.88 -16.47
C PRO A 483 8.49 -11.02 -16.39
N VAL A 484 9.66 -10.73 -15.84
CA VAL A 484 10.59 -11.78 -15.36
C VAL A 484 10.15 -12.18 -13.97
N GLY A 485 10.21 -13.46 -13.63
CA GLY A 485 9.59 -13.93 -12.40
C GLY A 485 9.56 -15.43 -12.21
N GLY A 486 8.97 -15.85 -11.09
CA GLY A 486 8.75 -17.26 -10.81
C GLY A 486 8.00 -17.50 -9.50
N ALA A 487 7.60 -18.75 -9.30
CA ALA A 487 6.95 -19.22 -8.07
C ALA A 487 5.64 -18.50 -7.67
N ASN A 488 5.06 -17.70 -8.56
CA ASN A 488 3.74 -17.12 -8.35
C ASN A 488 2.67 -18.21 -8.46
N LYS A 489 1.60 -18.07 -7.67
CA LYS A 489 0.50 -19.02 -7.62
C LYS A 489 -0.83 -18.32 -7.84
N ALA A 490 -1.57 -18.77 -8.84
CA ALA A 490 -2.98 -18.44 -9.00
C ALA A 490 -3.80 -19.51 -8.28
N CYS A 491 -4.33 -19.17 -7.12
CA CYS A 491 -5.06 -20.10 -6.25
C CYS A 491 -6.50 -20.32 -6.72
N ARG A 492 -7.05 -19.32 -7.43
CA ARG A 492 -8.39 -19.30 -8.02
C ARG A 492 -8.45 -18.23 -9.11
N GLY A 493 -9.18 -18.46 -10.19
CA GLY A 493 -9.35 -17.50 -11.28
C GLY A 493 -8.42 -17.71 -12.47
N LEU A 494 -8.68 -16.95 -13.53
CA LEU A 494 -7.97 -17.03 -14.81
C LEU A 494 -6.56 -16.44 -14.70
N VAL A 495 -5.64 -16.99 -15.49
CA VAL A 495 -4.27 -16.48 -15.66
C VAL A 495 -4.08 -16.17 -17.13
N ASP A 496 -3.49 -15.02 -17.42
CA ASP A 496 -3.09 -14.68 -18.79
C ASP A 496 -2.14 -15.74 -19.38
N GLU A 497 -2.38 -16.17 -20.62
CA GLU A 497 -1.62 -17.27 -21.25
C GLU A 497 -0.11 -17.00 -21.26
N ALA A 498 0.29 -15.75 -21.46
CA ALA A 498 1.69 -15.34 -21.45
C ALA A 498 2.39 -15.53 -20.08
N LEU A 499 1.63 -15.68 -18.99
CA LEU A 499 2.15 -15.86 -17.63
C LEU A 499 2.13 -17.32 -17.16
N ALA A 500 1.23 -18.14 -17.71
CA ALA A 500 0.80 -19.43 -17.13
C ALA A 500 1.83 -20.56 -17.18
N VAL A 501 2.86 -20.48 -18.04
CA VAL A 501 3.80 -21.61 -18.25
C VAL A 501 5.07 -21.48 -17.41
N ASN A 502 5.60 -20.26 -17.26
CA ASN A 502 6.92 -20.04 -16.66
C ASN A 502 6.88 -19.18 -15.39
N ILE A 503 5.86 -18.32 -15.24
CA ILE A 503 5.83 -17.30 -14.19
C ILE A 503 4.82 -17.64 -13.10
N VAL A 504 3.63 -18.11 -13.49
CA VAL A 504 2.49 -18.34 -12.60
C VAL A 504 2.01 -19.78 -12.74
N LYS A 505 1.96 -20.51 -11.63
CA LYS A 505 1.34 -21.84 -11.57
C LYS A 505 -0.10 -21.72 -11.07
N VAL A 506 -1.05 -22.29 -11.80
CA VAL A 506 -2.42 -22.45 -11.30
C VAL A 506 -2.43 -23.55 -10.25
N ALA A 507 -2.89 -23.24 -9.04
CA ALA A 507 -3.00 -24.21 -7.96
C ALA A 507 -4.24 -25.10 -8.20
N THR A 508 -4.12 -26.38 -7.83
CA THR A 508 -5.23 -27.33 -7.88
C THR A 508 -6.17 -27.23 -6.67
N ASP A 509 -5.75 -26.50 -5.63
CA ASP A 509 -6.51 -26.27 -4.40
C ASP A 509 -6.14 -24.88 -3.82
N VAL A 510 -7.15 -24.11 -3.43
CA VAL A 510 -7.03 -22.81 -2.76
C VAL A 510 -6.24 -22.88 -1.44
N SER A 511 -6.25 -24.04 -0.76
CA SER A 511 -5.52 -24.27 0.49
C SER A 511 -4.00 -24.17 0.31
N VAL A 512 -3.48 -24.38 -0.91
CA VAL A 512 -2.06 -24.24 -1.28
C VAL A 512 -1.55 -22.81 -1.04
N CYS A 513 -2.46 -21.84 -1.02
CA CYS A 513 -2.13 -20.45 -0.74
C CYS A 513 -2.23 -20.10 0.75
N GLY A 514 -2.65 -21.04 1.60
CA GLY A 514 -2.88 -20.80 3.02
C GLY A 514 -4.09 -19.89 3.28
N LEU A 515 -4.94 -19.72 2.27
CA LEU A 515 -6.21 -19.01 2.37
C LEU A 515 -7.25 -20.02 2.86
N GLN A 516 -7.99 -19.69 3.92
CA GLN A 516 -9.17 -20.45 4.25
C GLN A 516 -10.27 -20.11 3.24
N GLU A 517 -11.18 -21.05 3.02
CA GLU A 517 -12.43 -20.87 2.27
C GLU A 517 -13.41 -19.92 3.00
N GLU A 518 -12.90 -18.91 3.70
CA GLU A 518 -13.72 -17.83 4.18
C GLU A 518 -14.15 -17.04 2.94
N GLU A 519 -15.34 -17.40 2.46
CA GLU A 519 -16.30 -16.47 1.87
C GLU A 519 -16.09 -15.14 2.59
N TYR A 520 -15.68 -14.09 1.89
CA TYR A 520 -16.15 -12.77 2.29
C TYR A 520 -17.60 -12.77 1.84
N PRO A 521 -18.57 -13.09 2.71
CA PRO A 521 -19.94 -12.99 2.30
C PRO A 521 -20.23 -11.50 2.40
N SER A 522 -20.75 -10.95 1.33
CA SER A 522 -21.41 -9.66 1.38
C SER A 522 -20.48 -8.43 1.31
N PRO A 523 -20.77 -7.50 0.41
CA PRO A 523 -20.10 -6.22 0.34
C PRO A 523 -20.59 -5.19 1.42
N SER A 524 -21.28 -5.71 2.46
CA SER A 524 -21.83 -5.02 3.64
C SER A 524 -20.76 -4.52 4.63
N LEU A 525 -20.99 -3.33 5.20
CA LEU A 525 -20.23 -2.73 6.31
C LEU A 525 -20.34 -3.53 7.61
N ALA A 526 -21.45 -4.23 7.82
CA ALA A 526 -21.68 -4.99 9.05
C ALA A 526 -20.80 -6.25 9.14
N ASP A 527 -20.41 -6.79 7.98
CA ASP A 527 -19.60 -8.00 7.82
C ASP A 527 -18.17 -7.69 7.34
N ALA A 528 -17.89 -6.41 7.01
CA ALA A 528 -16.56 -5.97 6.65
C ALA A 528 -15.59 -6.17 7.83
N PRO A 529 -14.32 -6.51 7.56
CA PRO A 529 -13.33 -6.65 8.62
C PRO A 529 -13.24 -5.30 9.33
N VAL A 530 -13.34 -5.33 10.66
CA VAL A 530 -13.15 -4.10 11.42
C VAL A 530 -11.69 -3.70 11.28
N CYS A 531 -11.44 -2.44 10.91
CA CYS A 531 -10.13 -1.79 10.96
C CYS A 531 -9.59 -1.77 12.40
N ARG A 532 -9.15 -2.92 12.93
CA ARG A 532 -8.61 -3.02 14.27
C ARG A 532 -7.11 -2.85 14.19
N GLY A 533 -6.64 -1.69 14.64
CA GLY A 533 -5.26 -1.52 15.12
C GLY A 533 -5.03 -2.34 16.39
N GLY A 534 -5.11 -3.67 16.28
CA GLY A 534 -4.61 -4.52 17.35
C GLY A 534 -3.11 -4.32 17.44
N SER A 535 -2.59 -4.13 18.65
CA SER A 535 -1.17 -4.33 18.93
C SER A 535 -0.81 -5.80 18.72
N THR A 536 -0.78 -6.24 17.46
CA THR A 536 0.00 -7.42 17.12
C THR A 536 1.45 -7.00 17.29
N LEU A 537 2.00 -7.28 18.47
CA LEU A 537 3.44 -7.48 18.65
C LEU A 537 3.88 -8.49 17.59
N ARG A 538 4.30 -8.00 16.43
CA ARG A 538 5.01 -8.81 15.43
C ARG A 538 6.49 -8.57 15.68
N ALA A 539 7.21 -9.66 15.93
CA ALA A 539 8.64 -9.62 16.18
C ALA A 539 9.34 -8.97 14.99
N SER A 540 10.31 -8.10 15.25
CA SER A 540 11.23 -7.61 14.24
C SER A 540 11.98 -8.78 13.61
N ASP A 541 12.34 -8.66 12.32
CA ASP A 541 13.12 -9.66 11.56
C ASP A 541 14.59 -9.75 12.00
N SER A 542 14.94 -9.21 13.17
CA SER A 542 16.27 -9.35 13.76
C SER A 542 16.26 -10.46 14.82
N PRO A 543 17.20 -11.42 14.81
CA PRO A 543 17.36 -12.30 15.96
C PRO A 543 17.65 -11.43 17.18
N LEU A 544 16.76 -11.48 18.18
CA LEU A 544 16.88 -10.75 19.45
C LEU A 544 18.32 -10.83 19.97
N LYS A 545 19.00 -9.69 20.08
CA LYS A 545 20.35 -9.65 20.62
C LYS A 545 20.31 -9.85 22.14
N ARG A 546 21.43 -10.30 22.70
CA ARG A 546 21.59 -10.55 24.14
C ARG A 546 21.20 -9.29 24.92
N GLY A 547 20.08 -9.33 25.64
CA GLY A 547 19.57 -8.22 26.46
C GLY A 547 18.38 -7.44 25.88
N GLU A 548 17.89 -7.75 24.68
CA GLU A 548 16.67 -7.12 24.13
C GLU A 548 15.40 -7.78 24.68
N ALA A 549 14.43 -6.94 25.08
CA ALA A 549 13.21 -7.32 25.77
C ALA A 549 11.96 -6.89 24.98
N ILE A 550 10.92 -7.72 24.98
CA ILE A 550 9.59 -7.40 24.44
C ILE A 550 8.65 -7.19 25.63
N CYS A 551 8.14 -5.97 25.85
CA CYS A 551 7.33 -5.66 27.04
C CYS A 551 6.23 -4.60 26.83
N ASP A 552 5.14 -4.80 27.55
CA ASP A 552 4.23 -3.77 28.10
C ASP A 552 4.60 -3.63 29.60
N GLY A 553 4.72 -2.39 30.10
CA GLY A 553 5.62 -1.93 31.18
C GLY A 553 5.60 -2.59 32.57
N GLU A 554 4.83 -3.66 32.81
CA GLU A 554 4.79 -4.37 34.10
C GLU A 554 5.47 -5.76 34.09
N TYR A 555 5.53 -6.42 32.92
CA TYR A 555 6.12 -7.76 32.76
C TYR A 555 7.06 -7.80 31.56
N ARG A 556 8.25 -8.37 31.74
CA ARG A 556 9.28 -8.46 30.69
C ARG A 556 9.76 -9.87 30.45
N PHE A 557 9.99 -10.24 29.18
CA PHE A 557 10.74 -11.46 28.84
C PHE A 557 12.19 -11.09 28.53
N GLY A 558 13.16 -11.84 29.08
CA GLY A 558 14.58 -11.62 28.85
C GLY A 558 15.37 -12.93 28.86
N ILE A 559 16.54 -12.94 28.21
CA ILE A 559 17.41 -14.14 28.12
C ILE A 559 18.50 -14.05 29.21
N THR A 560 18.61 -15.07 30.06
CA THR A 560 19.62 -15.11 31.13
C THR A 560 21.02 -15.44 30.60
N SER A 561 22.04 -15.33 31.46
CA SER A 561 23.44 -15.62 31.11
C SER A 561 23.67 -17.04 30.58
N GLY A 562 22.77 -17.98 30.90
CA GLY A 562 22.74 -19.36 30.40
C GLY A 562 21.96 -19.58 29.09
N GLY A 563 21.39 -18.53 28.49
CA GLY A 563 20.64 -18.63 27.23
C GLY A 563 19.15 -19.00 27.39
N GLU A 564 18.60 -18.98 28.61
CA GLU A 564 17.21 -19.33 28.87
C GLU A 564 16.30 -18.08 28.85
N LEU A 565 15.20 -18.13 28.09
CA LEU A 565 14.19 -17.06 28.08
C LEU A 565 13.34 -17.13 29.36
N THR A 566 13.33 -16.03 30.12
CA THR A 566 12.77 -15.91 31.46
C THR A 566 11.79 -14.74 31.56
N LEU A 567 10.71 -14.90 32.34
CA LEU A 567 9.72 -13.86 32.61
C LEU A 567 10.04 -13.13 33.92
N PHE A 568 10.02 -11.81 33.89
CA PHE A 568 10.23 -10.93 35.04
C PHE A 568 9.00 -10.04 35.26
N ARG A 569 8.82 -9.59 36.50
CA ARG A 569 7.90 -8.50 36.86
C ARG A 569 8.72 -7.41 37.54
N GLY A 570 8.86 -6.25 36.91
CA GLY A 570 9.92 -5.30 37.24
C GLY A 570 11.30 -5.97 37.15
N ASP A 571 12.15 -5.78 38.17
CA ASP A 571 13.48 -6.39 38.24
C ASP A 571 13.52 -7.78 38.90
N LYS A 572 12.36 -8.30 39.33
CA LYS A 572 12.29 -9.60 39.99
C LYS A 572 12.08 -10.71 38.97
N GLU A 573 13.04 -11.63 38.93
CA GLU A 573 12.93 -12.88 38.18
C GLU A 573 11.84 -13.76 38.78
N LEU A 574 10.82 -14.11 38.00
CA LEU A 574 9.72 -14.95 38.46
C LEU A 574 10.05 -16.42 38.20
N TRP A 575 10.96 -17.00 38.99
CA TRP A 575 11.09 -18.46 39.03
C TRP A 575 9.90 -19.06 39.78
N GLY A 576 9.11 -19.88 39.08
CA GLY A 576 8.04 -20.69 39.68
C GLY A 576 6.78 -19.89 40.03
N ALA A 577 5.99 -19.50 39.03
CA ALA A 577 4.61 -19.14 39.28
C ALA A 577 3.85 -20.36 39.87
N ARG A 578 3.40 -20.25 41.12
CA ARG A 578 2.54 -21.24 41.79
C ARG A 578 1.08 -20.87 41.61
N THR A 579 0.26 -21.82 41.18
CA THR A 579 -1.18 -21.75 41.41
C THR A 579 -1.53 -22.45 42.71
N LYS A 580 -2.77 -22.29 43.20
CA LYS A 580 -3.32 -23.10 44.32
C LYS A 580 -3.23 -24.62 44.10
N ARG A 581 -2.85 -25.11 42.90
CA ARG A 581 -2.71 -26.53 42.55
C ARG A 581 -1.27 -26.97 42.26
N GLY A 582 -0.26 -26.14 42.55
CA GLY A 582 1.16 -26.48 42.37
C GLY A 582 1.91 -25.61 41.35
N ASN A 583 3.17 -25.97 41.09
CA ASN A 583 4.07 -25.23 40.18
C ASN A 583 3.59 -25.32 38.73
N ILE A 584 3.53 -24.18 38.04
CA ILE A 584 3.15 -24.12 36.62
C ILE A 584 4.30 -24.64 35.73
N PHE A 585 5.54 -24.35 36.11
CA PHE A 585 6.75 -24.67 35.35
C PHE A 585 7.72 -25.52 36.19
N ALA A 586 8.44 -26.45 35.55
CA ALA A 586 9.46 -27.28 36.18
C ALA A 586 10.83 -27.06 35.52
N LYS A 587 11.91 -27.32 36.26
CA LYS A 587 13.28 -27.26 35.74
C LYS A 587 13.42 -28.26 34.58
N GLY A 588 13.68 -27.76 33.36
CA GLY A 588 13.81 -28.56 32.14
C GLY A 588 12.71 -28.36 31.08
N ASP A 589 11.67 -27.56 31.35
CA ASP A 589 10.67 -27.17 30.34
C ASP A 589 11.31 -26.24 29.28
N ARG A 590 11.17 -26.54 27.98
CA ARG A 590 11.76 -25.74 26.88
C ARG A 590 10.69 -24.91 26.18
N LEU A 591 10.89 -23.59 26.08
CA LEU A 591 10.03 -22.73 25.27
C LEU A 591 10.38 -22.86 23.78
N ARG A 592 9.36 -22.98 22.94
CA ARG A 592 9.46 -23.08 21.48
C ARG A 592 8.47 -22.10 20.87
N MET A 593 8.76 -21.62 19.66
CA MET A 593 7.85 -20.80 18.87
C MET A 593 7.48 -21.58 17.61
N ASN A 594 6.19 -21.63 17.27
CA ASN A 594 5.79 -22.25 16.01
C ASN A 594 5.96 -21.25 14.85
N LYS A 595 5.81 -21.74 13.61
CA LYS A 595 5.91 -20.92 12.38
C LYS A 595 4.87 -19.78 12.29
N ARG A 596 3.93 -19.70 13.24
CA ARG A 596 2.89 -18.66 13.33
C ARG A 596 3.17 -17.68 14.50
N GLY A 597 4.36 -17.70 15.09
CA GLY A 597 4.73 -16.79 16.18
C GLY A 597 4.12 -17.12 17.55
N ILE A 598 3.50 -18.30 17.70
CA ILE A 598 2.90 -18.72 18.98
C ILE A 598 3.95 -19.43 19.82
N PHE A 599 4.19 -18.92 21.02
CA PHE A 599 5.05 -19.54 22.02
C PHE A 599 4.35 -20.71 22.72
N PHE A 600 5.05 -21.84 22.85
CA PHE A 600 4.58 -23.04 23.56
C PHE A 600 5.71 -23.65 24.38
N PHE A 601 5.38 -24.33 25.48
CA PHE A 601 6.35 -24.99 26.34
C PHE A 601 6.34 -26.50 26.11
N GLU A 602 7.51 -27.09 25.89
CA GLU A 602 7.74 -28.52 25.73
C GLU A 602 8.26 -29.10 27.05
N ARG A 603 7.51 -30.01 27.67
CA ARG A 603 7.91 -30.74 28.88
C ARG A 603 8.32 -32.16 28.50
N GLN A 604 9.55 -32.55 28.83
CA GLN A 604 9.94 -33.96 28.77
C GLN A 604 9.52 -34.65 30.08
N GLN A 605 8.48 -35.47 30.03
CA GLN A 605 8.21 -36.42 31.11
C GLN A 605 8.84 -37.77 30.75
N ASN A 606 9.85 -38.17 31.52
CA ASN A 606 10.27 -39.57 31.57
C ASN A 606 9.31 -40.33 32.50
N GLN A 607 8.19 -40.77 31.96
CA GLN A 607 7.48 -41.92 32.50
C GLN A 607 7.25 -42.91 31.36
N THR A 608 7.47 -44.17 31.68
CA THR A 608 7.29 -45.34 30.82
C THR A 608 5.97 -45.28 30.05
N GLY A 609 6.05 -45.03 28.74
CA GLY A 609 4.91 -45.07 27.81
C GLY A 609 4.43 -43.71 27.31
N GLY A 610 5.11 -43.17 26.27
CA GLY A 610 4.59 -42.12 25.39
C GLY A 610 5.05 -40.68 25.67
N ARG A 611 5.56 -40.00 24.62
CA ARG A 611 5.83 -38.55 24.64
C ARG A 611 4.51 -37.79 24.60
N ARG A 612 4.12 -37.12 25.69
CA ARG A 612 2.99 -36.17 25.67
C ARG A 612 3.48 -34.72 25.51
N LYS A 613 3.04 -34.06 24.45
CA LYS A 613 3.18 -32.60 24.27
C LYS A 613 2.00 -31.91 24.94
N VAL A 614 2.24 -30.87 25.75
CA VAL A 614 1.16 -30.08 26.36
C VAL A 614 1.25 -28.66 25.81
N LEU A 615 0.24 -28.24 25.04
CA LEU A 615 0.19 -26.86 24.55
C LEU A 615 -0.42 -25.92 25.60
N TRP A 616 0.17 -24.74 25.71
CA TRP A 616 -0.38 -23.61 26.45
C TRP A 616 -0.44 -22.41 25.51
N SER A 617 -1.57 -21.71 25.51
CA SER A 617 -1.73 -20.41 24.83
C SER A 617 -1.87 -19.31 25.88
N ILE A 618 -1.19 -18.18 25.64
CA ILE A 618 -1.29 -16.97 26.46
C ILE A 618 -2.29 -16.04 25.77
N LYS A 619 -3.44 -15.80 26.40
CA LYS A 619 -4.42 -14.81 25.94
C LYS A 619 -4.50 -13.66 26.95
N ARG A 620 -4.39 -12.41 26.46
CA ARG A 620 -4.61 -11.20 27.28
C ARG A 620 -6.10 -11.11 27.63
N CYS A 621 -6.44 -10.99 28.91
CA CYS A 621 -7.80 -10.74 29.39
C CYS A 621 -7.80 -9.48 30.29
N GLY A 622 -7.76 -8.30 29.65
CA GLY A 622 -7.82 -7.01 30.33
C GLY A 622 -6.58 -6.65 31.16
N ALA A 623 -6.64 -5.50 31.83
CA ALA A 623 -5.49 -4.78 32.40
C ALA A 623 -4.75 -5.47 33.56
N LYS A 624 -5.27 -6.55 34.16
CA LYS A 624 -4.64 -7.18 35.35
C LYS A 624 -4.62 -8.71 35.35
N ARG A 625 -5.01 -9.39 34.27
CA ARG A 625 -5.02 -10.86 34.23
C ARG A 625 -4.56 -11.42 32.90
N VAL A 626 -3.49 -12.22 32.97
CA VAL A 626 -3.11 -13.15 31.90
C VAL A 626 -3.81 -14.47 32.18
N LYS A 627 -4.62 -14.96 31.23
CA LYS A 627 -5.23 -16.29 31.33
C LYS A 627 -4.42 -17.26 30.47
N MET A 628 -3.77 -18.22 31.11
CA MET A 628 -3.16 -19.34 30.40
C MET A 628 -4.20 -20.42 30.16
N ILE A 629 -4.42 -20.76 28.89
CA ILE A 629 -5.39 -21.78 28.48
C ILE A 629 -4.60 -23.04 28.14
N ARG A 630 -4.90 -24.14 28.82
CA ARG A 630 -4.38 -25.47 28.50
C ARG A 630 -5.10 -25.97 27.26
N LEU A 631 -4.37 -26.21 26.18
CA LEU A 631 -4.93 -26.86 24.99
C LEU A 631 -4.63 -28.36 25.14
N TYR A 632 -5.67 -29.17 25.27
CA TYR A 632 -5.53 -30.61 25.20
C TYR A 632 -5.58 -31.02 23.73
N GLY A 633 -4.55 -31.74 23.29
CA GLY A 633 -4.53 -32.46 22.04
C GLY A 633 -3.70 -33.71 22.29
N ASP A 634 -4.37 -34.83 22.50
CA ASP A 634 -3.73 -36.13 22.38
C ASP A 634 -3.53 -36.39 20.88
N GLU A 635 -2.29 -36.70 20.52
CA GLU A 635 -1.83 -37.20 19.20
C GLU A 635 -1.58 -36.17 18.07
N TRP A 636 -0.38 -36.28 17.48
CA TRP A 636 0.11 -35.65 16.26
C TRP A 636 0.64 -36.76 15.36
#